data_AF-A0A1Y4MTM2-F1
#
_entry.id   AF-A0A1Y4MTM2-F1
#
_cell.length_a   1.000
_cell.length_b   1.000
_cell.length_c   1.000
_cell.angle_alpha   90.00
_cell.angle_beta   90.00
_cell.angle_gamma   90.00
#
_symmetry.space_group_name_H-M   'P 1'
#
loop_
_entity.id
_entity.type
_entity.pdbx_description
1 polymer ?
#
loop_
_entity_poly.entity_id
_entity_poly.type
_entity_poly.pdbx_seq_one_letter_code
_entity_poly.pdbx_strand_id
1 'polypeptide(L)' 'MPRAKKDGQHINCYIDRTLCERLKAYADEKGQTMTMALERILKQYFESENKEAIDKDDMEALCSDEFEKRKGL' A
#
# COMPACT_ATOMS: atom_id res chain seq x y z
N MET A 1 -13.41 -18.73 -26.31
CA MET A 1 -13.74 -18.11 -25.01
C MET A 1 -13.56 -16.61 -25.14
N PRO A 2 -14.57 -15.79 -24.80
CA PRO A 2 -14.39 -14.33 -24.74
C PRO A 2 -13.30 -14.04 -23.71
N ARG A 3 -12.20 -13.41 -24.12
CA ARG A 3 -11.14 -12.98 -23.19
C ARG A 3 -11.74 -11.87 -22.33
N ALA A 4 -11.77 -12.04 -21.01
CA ALA A 4 -12.15 -10.96 -20.11
C ALA A 4 -11.33 -9.72 -20.47
N LYS A 5 -12.01 -8.58 -20.63
CA LYS A 5 -11.31 -7.31 -20.90
C LYS A 5 -10.36 -7.05 -19.73
N LYS A 6 -9.17 -6.53 -20.03
CA LYS A 6 -8.24 -6.10 -19.00
C LYS A 6 -8.87 -4.89 -18.30
N ASP A 7 -9.27 -5.01 -17.04
CA ASP A 7 -9.77 -3.90 -16.21
C ASP A 7 -8.62 -2.98 -15.74
N GLY A 8 -7.74 -2.60 -16.67
CA GLY A 8 -6.61 -1.72 -16.42
C GLY A 8 -6.92 -0.30 -16.86
N GLN A 9 -6.61 0.68 -16.00
CA GLN A 9 -6.69 2.10 -16.33
C GLN A 9 -5.29 2.66 -16.60
N HIS A 10 -5.15 3.48 -17.65
CA HIS A 10 -3.90 4.19 -17.89
C HIS A 10 -3.74 5.37 -16.92
N ILE A 11 -2.59 5.43 -16.25
CA ILE A 11 -2.21 6.54 -15.37
C ILE A 11 -1.08 7.31 -16.08
N ASN A 12 -1.38 8.54 -16.50
CA ASN A 12 -0.34 9.45 -16.99
C ASN A 12 0.18 10.26 -15.80
N CYS A 13 1.47 10.20 -15.52
CA CYS A 13 2.10 10.95 -14.43
C CYS A 13 3.44 11.52 -14.88
N TYR A 14 3.76 12.70 -14.36
CA TYR A 14 5.08 13.28 -14.47
C TYR A 14 5.81 13.04 -13.14
N ILE A 15 6.91 12.30 -13.20
CA ILE A 15 7.71 11.93 -12.02
C ILE A 15 9.18 12.31 -12.23
N ASP A 16 9.87 12.48 -11.11
CA ASP A 16 11.30 12.80 -11.14
C ASP A 16 12.10 11.76 -11.94
N ARG A 17 13.07 12.24 -12.71
CA ARG A 17 13.89 11.41 -13.60
C ARG A 17 14.68 10.37 -12.81
N THR A 18 15.31 10.76 -11.70
CA THR A 18 16.14 9.86 -10.90
C THR A 18 15.30 8.76 -10.26
N LEU A 19 14.07 9.10 -9.84
CA LEU A 19 13.11 8.14 -9.33
C LEU A 19 12.68 7.14 -10.41
N CYS A 20 12.42 7.61 -11.62
CA CYS A 20 12.08 6.76 -12.77
C CYS A 20 13.21 5.80 -13.13
N GLU A 21 14.46 6.28 -13.16
CA GLU A 21 15.65 5.46 -13.42
C GLU A 21 15.84 4.39 -12.32
N ARG A 22 15.62 4.75 -11.05
CA ARG A 22 15.67 3.80 -9.93
C ARG A 22 14.58 2.73 -10.04
N LEU A 23 13.35 3.11 -10.39
CA LEU A 23 12.24 2.17 -10.59
C LEU A 23 12.56 1.20 -11.73
N LYS A 24 13.17 1.70 -12.82
CA LYS A 24 13.57 0.88 -13.96
C LYS A 24 14.65 -0.14 -13.55
N ALA A 25 15.70 0.29 -12.87
CA ALA A 25 16.74 -0.61 -12.37
C ALA A 25 16.17 -1.70 -11.44
N TYR A 26 15.24 -1.33 -10.55
CA TYR A 26 14.55 -2.28 -9.68
C TYR A 26 13.70 -3.29 -10.47
N ALA A 27 13.01 -2.85 -11.53
CA ALA A 27 12.24 -3.73 -12.39
C ALA A 27 13.14 -4.74 -13.12
N ASP A 28 14.28 -4.27 -13.64
CA ASP A 28 15.28 -5.10 -14.32
C ASP A 28 15.90 -6.14 -13.37
N GLU A 29 16.28 -5.75 -12.15
CA GLU A 29 16.83 -6.65 -11.13
C GLU A 29 15.85 -7.77 -10.75
N LYS A 30 14.56 -7.45 -10.67
CA LYS A 30 13.50 -8.41 -10.34
C LYS A 30 12.97 -9.19 -11.55
N GLY A 31 13.46 -8.91 -12.76
CA GLY A 31 13.01 -9.55 -13.99
C GLY A 31 11.54 -9.30 -14.31
N GLN A 32 11.02 -8.11 -13.98
CA GLN A 32 9.62 -7.74 -14.15
C GLN A 32 9.47 -6.45 -14.98
N THR A 33 8.27 -6.17 -15.47
CA THR A 33 8.01 -4.91 -16.18
C THR A 33 7.92 -3.74 -15.20
N MET A 34 8.24 -2.52 -15.67
CA MET A 34 8.08 -1.29 -14.86
C MET A 34 6.65 -1.13 -14.32
N THR A 35 5.64 -1.46 -15.12
CA THR A 35 4.23 -1.41 -14.70
C THR A 35 3.98 -2.36 -13.52
N MET A 36 4.46 -3.60 -13.58
CA MET A 36 4.30 -4.56 -12.48
C MET A 36 5.07 -4.14 -11.23
N ALA A 37 6.28 -3.59 -11.39
CA ALA A 37 7.06 -3.06 -10.28
C ALA A 37 6.30 -1.94 -9.57
N LEU A 38 5.75 -0.99 -10.35
CA LEU A 38 4.97 0.13 -9.83
C LEU A 38 3.70 -0.36 -9.11
N GLU A 39 2.93 -1.25 -9.73
CA GLU A 39 1.72 -1.81 -9.13
C GLU A 39 2.00 -2.52 -7.80
N ARG A 40 3.11 -3.28 -7.72
CA ARG A 40 3.50 -3.99 -6.49
C ARG A 40 3.88 -3.03 -5.37
N ILE A 41 4.66 -1.99 -5.68
CA ILE A 41 5.05 -0.97 -4.70
C ILE A 41 3.82 -0.24 -4.18
N LEU A 42 2.90 0.17 -5.05
CA LEU A 42 1.67 0.83 -4.65
C LEU A 42 0.78 -0.07 -3.79
N LYS A 43 0.60 -1.34 -4.16
CA LYS A 43 -0.17 -2.31 -3.36
C LYS A 43 0.45 -2.48 -1.97
N GLN A 44 1.76 -2.71 -1.91
CA GLN A 44 2.47 -2.89 -0.65
C GLN A 44 2.32 -1.65 0.25
N TYR A 45 2.43 -0.46 -0.33
CA TYR A 45 2.26 0.81 0.39
C TYR A 45 0.85 0.95 0.97
N PHE A 46 -0.19 0.77 0.16
CA PHE A 46 -1.58 0.87 0.65
C PHE A 46 -1.94 -0.26 1.62
N GLU A 47 -1.41 -1.47 1.45
CA GLU A 47 -1.57 -2.56 2.42
C GLU A 47 -0.92 -2.24 3.77
N SER A 48 0.26 -1.61 3.77
CA SER A 48 0.89 -1.14 5.01
C SER A 48 0.13 0.01 5.68
N GLU A 49 -0.32 1.01 4.92
CA GLU A 49 -1.10 2.13 5.48
C GLU A 49 -2.42 1.65 6.10
N ASN A 50 -3.12 0.70 5.45
CA ASN A 50 -4.35 0.13 6.00
C ASN A 50 -4.08 -0.71 7.26
N LYS A 51 -2.91 -1.35 7.39
CA LYS A 51 -2.53 -2.04 8.62
C LYS A 51 -2.29 -1.08 9.77
N GLU A 52 -1.61 0.04 9.52
CA GLU A 52 -1.40 1.07 10.54
C GLU A 52 -2.69 1.80 10.96
N ALA A 53 -3.73 1.78 10.11
CA ALA A 53 -5.07 2.24 10.49
C ALA A 53 -5.76 1.24 11.43
N ILE A 54 -5.68 -0.06 11.14
CA ILE A 54 -6.27 -1.12 11.98
C ILE A 54 -5.54 -1.21 13.34
N ASP A 55 -4.21 -1.10 13.35
CA ASP A 55 -3.43 -1.15 14.59
C ASP A 55 -3.68 0.07 15.51
N LYS A 56 -4.18 1.21 14.99
CA LYS A 56 -4.59 2.37 15.81
C LYS A 56 -5.97 2.16 16.45
N ASP A 57 -6.92 1.62 15.69
CA ASP A 57 -8.26 1.32 16.19
C ASP A 57 -8.22 0.23 17.29
N ASP A 58 -7.35 -0.78 17.14
CA ASP A 58 -7.17 -1.84 18.15
C ASP A 58 -6.43 -1.35 19.41
N MET A 59 -5.55 -0.34 19.31
CA MET A 59 -4.86 0.24 20.48
C MET A 59 -5.75 1.24 21.24
N GLU A 60 -6.62 1.99 20.55
CA GLU A 60 -7.59 2.91 21.17
C GLU A 60 -8.70 2.17 21.93
N ALA A 61 -9.11 0.98 21.45
CA ALA A 61 -10.02 0.08 22.15
C ALA A 61 -9.42 -0.44 23.48
N LEU A 62 -8.14 -0.83 23.48
CA LEU A 62 -7.45 -1.31 24.68
C LEU A 62 -7.24 -0.22 25.73
N CYS A 63 -6.95 1.02 25.32
CA CYS A 63 -6.77 2.15 26.25
C CYS A 63 -8.08 2.62 26.89
N SER A 64 -9.23 2.45 26.22
CA SER A 64 -10.53 2.92 26.72
C SER A 64 -11.11 1.99 27.80
N ASP A 65 -10.99 0.66 27.60
CA ASP A 65 -11.47 -0.35 28.55
C ASP A 65 -10.75 -0.32 29.91
N GLU A 66 -9.47 0.08 29.93
CA GLU A 66 -8.67 0.12 31.15
C GLU A 66 -8.94 1.36 32.01
N PHE A 67 -9.39 2.46 31.40
CA PHE A 67 -9.74 3.71 32.09
C PHE A 67 -11.12 3.65 32.77
N GLU A 68 -12.09 2.98 32.16
CA GLU A 68 -13.43 2.78 32.76
C GLU A 68 -13.41 1.83 33.96
N LYS A 69 -12.60 0.76 33.92
CA LYS A 69 -12.40 -0.13 35.08
C LYS A 69 -11.78 0.55 36.30
N ARG A 70 -11.02 1.64 36.13
CA ARG A 70 -10.38 2.39 37.24
C ARG A 70 -11.26 3.48 37.85
N LYS A 71 -12.33 3.92 37.18
CA LYS A 71 -13.31 4.88 37.73
C LYS A 71 -14.47 4.24 38.49
N GLY A 72 -14.56 2.91 38.49
CA GLY A 72 -15.60 2.14 39.19
C GLY A 72 -15.24 1.72 40.62
N LEU A 73 -14.58 2.59 41.39
CA LEU A 73 -14.32 2.39 42.83
C LEU A 73 -14.66 3.64 43.62
#